data_AF-A0A0K0D9S1-F1
#
_entry.id   AF-A0A0K0D9S1-F1
#
_cell.length_a   1.000
_cell.length_b   1.000
_cell.length_c   1.000
_cell.angle_alpha   90.00
_cell.angle_beta   90.00
_cell.angle_gamma   90.00
#
_symmetry.space_group_name_H-M   'P 1'
#
loop_
_entity.id
_entity.type
_entity.pdbx_description
1 polymer ?
#
loop_
_entity_poly.entity_id
_entity_poly.type
_entity_poly.pdbx_seq_one_letter_code
_entity_poly.pdbx_strand_id
1 'polypeptide(L)'
;MELSGDCESTTEKSEVTGNGDTETQENVAQSWLRGATFREILGSDVSHKSLFVLLSGVNDEQGVFLMNKSAFSEDANDINTILRSAELIEIMKNDIYGSYNAVIPSHLNMVKSQLIYPANEKIVAKYRQEEKFIVNETAEDYRTITVKYIENIEKYQLEIQCEAERILFEDPDPYNGFILAPDIKWDGVSLENLYVLAMIHRRGVRSIRDLTANDLPLLENVRSRALCAIREKYGARPDQIRAYFHYQPSFYHLHVHFVSLKYDAPASSTLAAVLLDDVINNLKIAPDYYRRATLSFTRKNSDKLLQMFREAGRCEA
;
A
#
# COMPACT_ATOMS: atom_id res chain seq x y z
N MET A 1 -36.79 57.74 -3.12
CA MET A 1 -37.98 57.71 -2.26
C MET A 1 -37.94 56.35 -1.57
N GLU A 2 -37.21 56.21 -0.46
CA GLU A 2 -37.63 56.57 0.92
C GLU A 2 -39.06 56.07 1.18
N LEU A 3 -39.29 55.13 2.11
CA LEU A 3 -39.16 55.22 3.58
C LEU A 3 -39.01 53.79 4.15
N SER A 4 -37.97 53.43 4.91
CA SER A 4 -37.78 53.52 6.38
C SER A 4 -38.82 52.78 7.23
N GLY A 5 -38.33 51.86 8.09
CA GLY A 5 -39.11 51.16 9.12
C GLY A 5 -38.24 50.18 9.90
N ASP A 6 -37.45 50.73 10.83
CA ASP A 6 -36.60 50.04 11.80
C ASP A 6 -37.39 49.12 12.73
N CYS A 7 -36.75 48.03 13.17
CA CYS A 7 -37.08 47.37 14.42
C CYS A 7 -35.78 47.02 15.15
N GLU A 8 -35.42 47.89 16.10
CA GLU A 8 -34.42 47.63 17.13
C GLU A 8 -34.92 46.53 18.08
N SER A 9 -34.04 45.61 18.47
CA SER A 9 -34.11 45.04 19.81
C SER A 9 -32.71 44.90 20.40
N THR A 10 -32.47 45.78 21.34
CA THR A 10 -31.45 45.89 22.37
C THR A 10 -30.68 44.62 22.77
N THR A 11 -29.38 44.86 22.92
CA THR A 11 -28.33 44.03 23.50
C THR A 11 -28.55 43.83 25.01
N GLU A 12 -28.53 42.59 25.47
CA GLU A 12 -28.13 42.26 26.85
C GLU A 12 -26.96 41.28 26.79
N LYS A 13 -25.78 41.79 27.17
CA LYS A 13 -24.61 40.98 27.49
C LYS A 13 -24.79 40.46 28.91
N SER A 14 -24.94 39.15 29.09
CA SER A 14 -24.71 38.49 30.36
C SER A 14 -23.28 37.94 30.37
N GLU A 15 -22.41 38.63 31.10
CA GLU A 15 -21.17 38.03 31.61
C GLU A 15 -21.56 36.92 32.59
N VAL A 16 -21.21 35.68 32.27
CA VAL A 16 -21.16 34.58 33.23
C VAL A 16 -19.70 34.19 33.41
N THR A 17 -19.08 34.81 34.41
CA THR A 17 -17.92 34.27 35.11
C THR A 17 -18.37 33.00 35.83
N GLY A 18 -17.86 31.86 35.38
CA GLY A 18 -18.07 30.57 36.03
C GLY A 18 -16.85 29.69 35.84
N ASN A 19 -15.91 29.76 36.79
CA ASN A 19 -14.99 28.67 37.07
C ASN A 19 -15.85 27.45 37.44
N GLY A 20 -15.92 26.48 36.55
CA GLY A 20 -16.57 25.19 36.78
C GLY A 20 -15.76 24.14 36.07
N ASP A 21 -15.21 23.21 36.84
CA ASP A 21 -14.43 22.07 36.39
C ASP A 21 -15.09 21.36 35.20
N THR A 22 -14.51 21.49 34.01
CA THR A 22 -14.82 20.59 32.90
C THR A 22 -14.18 19.24 33.19
N GLU A 23 -14.88 18.41 33.97
CA GLU A 23 -14.69 16.96 33.88
C GLU A 23 -15.03 16.55 32.44
N THR A 24 -14.00 16.45 31.61
CA THR A 24 -14.11 15.91 30.26
C THR A 24 -14.71 14.51 30.36
N GLN A 25 -15.97 14.34 29.98
CA GLN A 25 -16.58 13.00 29.86
C GLN A 25 -15.69 12.15 28.96
N GLU A 26 -15.07 11.14 29.55
CA GLU A 26 -14.13 10.27 28.87
C GLU A 26 -14.88 9.50 27.77
N ASN A 27 -14.44 9.61 26.52
CA ASN A 27 -15.07 8.89 25.42
C ASN A 27 -14.97 7.37 25.69
N VAL A 28 -16.02 6.62 25.34
CA VAL A 28 -16.11 5.16 25.42
C VAL A 28 -14.83 4.45 24.95
N ALA A 29 -14.20 4.91 23.86
CA ALA A 29 -12.95 4.33 23.35
C ALA A 29 -11.77 4.48 24.31
N GLN A 30 -11.66 5.63 24.97
CA GLN A 30 -10.62 5.91 25.95
C GLN A 30 -10.83 5.06 27.22
N SER A 31 -12.08 4.96 27.69
CA SER A 31 -12.44 4.12 28.83
C SER A 31 -12.15 2.63 28.55
N TRP A 32 -12.55 2.14 27.37
CA TRP A 32 -12.27 0.78 26.93
C TRP A 32 -10.77 0.48 26.90
N LEU A 33 -9.97 1.38 26.29
CA LEU A 33 -8.53 1.21 26.16
C LEU A 33 -7.82 1.17 27.52
N ARG A 34 -8.25 2.00 28.48
CA ARG A 34 -7.69 1.98 29.86
C ARG A 34 -7.96 0.67 30.59
N GLY A 35 -9.10 0.03 30.34
CA GLY A 35 -9.46 -1.26 30.93
C GLY A 35 -8.86 -2.46 30.20
N ALA A 36 -8.32 -2.26 28.99
CA ALA A 36 -7.79 -3.34 28.17
C ALA A 36 -6.36 -3.74 28.59
N THR A 37 -6.04 -5.02 28.43
CA THR A 37 -4.71 -5.59 28.71
C THR A 37 -4.05 -6.08 27.43
N PHE A 38 -2.72 -5.97 27.37
CA PHE A 38 -1.94 -6.50 26.26
C PHE A 38 -2.00 -8.04 26.23
N ARG A 39 -2.22 -8.61 25.04
CA ARG A 39 -2.22 -10.05 24.82
C ARG A 39 -1.08 -10.51 23.92
N GLU A 40 -0.89 -9.84 22.78
CA GLU A 40 0.05 -10.29 21.76
C GLU A 40 0.47 -9.16 20.80
N ILE A 41 1.69 -9.23 20.25
CA ILE A 41 2.08 -8.44 19.09
C ILE A 41 1.59 -9.17 17.83
N LEU A 42 0.66 -8.56 17.11
CA LEU A 42 0.19 -9.08 15.83
C LEU A 42 1.20 -8.82 14.71
N GLY A 43 1.92 -7.71 14.76
CA GLY A 43 2.93 -7.38 13.77
C GLY A 43 3.73 -6.13 14.11
N SER A 44 4.86 -5.96 13.45
CA SER A 44 5.73 -4.79 13.55
C SER A 44 6.29 -4.43 12.16
N ASP A 45 6.21 -3.16 11.78
CA ASP A 45 6.85 -2.63 10.58
C ASP A 45 7.92 -1.62 11.01
N VAL A 46 9.17 -2.03 10.99
CA VAL A 46 10.29 -1.20 11.42
C VAL A 46 10.53 -0.04 10.45
N SER A 47 10.30 -0.24 9.15
CA SER A 47 10.48 0.78 8.11
C SER A 47 9.48 1.92 8.28
N HIS A 48 8.22 1.58 8.55
CA HIS A 48 7.15 2.56 8.79
C HIS A 48 6.97 2.94 10.27
N LYS A 49 7.77 2.35 11.16
CA LYS A 49 7.76 2.58 12.62
C LYS A 49 6.36 2.31 13.21
N SER A 50 5.79 1.18 12.84
CA SER A 50 4.44 0.76 13.18
C SER A 50 4.43 -0.50 14.04
N LEU A 51 3.48 -0.58 14.99
CA LEU A 51 3.25 -1.73 15.84
C LEU A 51 1.74 -2.04 15.89
N PHE A 52 1.39 -3.31 15.75
CA PHE A 52 0.02 -3.81 15.77
C PHE A 52 -0.10 -4.78 16.95
N VAL A 53 -1.00 -4.50 17.90
CA VAL A 53 -1.15 -5.34 19.09
C VAL A 53 -2.58 -5.81 19.27
N LEU A 54 -2.72 -7.03 19.79
CA LEU A 54 -3.97 -7.60 20.26
C LEU A 54 -4.14 -7.29 21.75
N LEU A 55 -5.32 -6.81 22.10
CA LEU A 55 -5.74 -6.45 23.44
C LEU A 55 -6.92 -7.32 23.88
N SER A 56 -7.05 -7.52 25.20
CA SER A 56 -8.21 -8.15 25.84
C SER A 56 -8.93 -7.12 26.70
N GLY A 57 -10.20 -6.85 26.39
CA GLY A 57 -11.07 -5.98 27.18
C GLY A 57 -11.56 -6.67 28.46
N VAL A 58 -12.30 -5.92 29.28
CA VAL A 58 -12.77 -6.34 30.62
C VAL A 58 -13.72 -7.56 30.55
N ASN A 59 -14.43 -7.75 29.43
CA ASN A 59 -15.37 -8.86 29.20
C ASN A 59 -14.82 -9.91 28.22
N ASP A 60 -13.49 -10.10 28.17
CA ASP A 60 -12.79 -11.00 27.22
C ASP A 60 -13.04 -10.69 25.72
N GLU A 61 -13.56 -9.51 25.43
CA GLU A 61 -13.67 -9.00 24.06
C GLU A 61 -12.29 -8.63 23.50
N GLN A 62 -12.05 -8.97 22.24
CA GLN A 62 -10.77 -8.65 21.59
C GLN A 62 -10.77 -7.20 21.09
N GLY A 63 -9.61 -6.55 21.14
CA GLY A 63 -9.37 -5.32 20.41
C GLY A 63 -8.04 -5.32 19.68
N VAL A 64 -7.96 -4.64 18.55
CA VAL A 64 -6.70 -4.45 17.83
C VAL A 64 -6.32 -2.98 17.94
N PHE A 65 -5.10 -2.72 18.41
CA PHE A 65 -4.56 -1.37 18.53
C PHE A 65 -3.35 -1.19 17.63
N LEU A 66 -3.45 -0.24 16.72
CA LEU A 66 -2.42 0.11 15.76
C LEU A 66 -1.74 1.37 16.24
N MET A 67 -0.42 1.39 16.23
CA MET A 67 0.39 2.53 16.62
C MET A 67 1.41 2.80 15.52
N ASN A 68 1.46 4.03 15.02
CA ASN A 68 2.43 4.47 14.01
C ASN A 68 3.09 5.74 14.51
N LYS A 69 4.42 5.82 14.44
CA LYS A 69 5.09 7.11 14.63
C LYS A 69 4.63 8.09 13.55
N SER A 70 4.26 9.30 13.97
CA SER A 70 3.88 10.34 13.01
C SER A 70 5.11 10.82 12.24
N ALA A 71 4.88 11.29 11.01
CA ALA A 71 5.90 12.03 10.28
C ALA A 71 6.29 13.30 11.05
N PHE A 72 7.50 13.80 10.84
CA PHE A 72 7.90 15.08 11.39
C PHE A 72 7.07 16.20 10.78
N SER A 73 6.80 17.23 11.58
CA SER A 73 6.23 18.47 11.06
C SER A 73 7.25 19.16 10.14
N GLU A 74 6.77 19.67 9.01
CA GLU A 74 7.56 20.52 8.11
C GLU A 74 7.38 22.02 8.44
N ASP A 75 6.63 22.36 9.49
CA ASP A 75 6.50 23.74 9.96
C ASP A 75 7.81 24.22 10.62
N ALA A 76 8.27 25.40 10.20
CA ALA A 76 9.53 25.95 10.68
C ALA A 76 9.53 26.26 12.19
N ASN A 77 8.39 26.59 12.79
CA ASN A 77 8.31 26.86 14.23
C ASN A 77 8.41 25.56 15.03
N ASP A 78 7.77 24.49 14.58
CA ASP A 78 7.88 23.17 15.19
C ASP A 78 9.34 22.67 15.14
N ILE A 79 9.99 22.82 13.98
CA ILE A 79 11.41 22.46 13.80
C ILE A 79 12.29 23.28 14.75
N ASN A 80 12.11 24.61 14.81
CA ASN A 80 12.87 25.46 15.73
C ASN A 80 12.63 25.11 17.20
N THR A 81 11.42 24.70 17.54
CA THR A 81 11.08 24.24 18.89
C THR A 81 11.87 22.98 19.24
N ILE A 82 11.85 21.97 18.37
CA ILE A 82 12.66 20.75 18.52
C ILE A 82 14.13 21.09 18.71
N LEU A 83 14.70 21.93 17.84
CA LEU A 83 16.13 22.28 17.89
C LEU A 83 16.55 22.95 19.21
N ARG A 84 15.65 23.71 19.84
CA ARG A 84 15.93 24.42 21.10
C ARG A 84 15.71 23.57 22.35
N SER A 85 14.79 22.62 22.29
CA SER A 85 14.38 21.85 23.47
C SER A 85 14.84 20.40 23.47
N ALA A 86 15.37 19.87 22.36
CA ALA A 86 15.75 18.47 22.27
C ALA A 86 16.92 18.16 23.22
N GLU A 87 16.77 17.09 23.99
CA GLU A 87 17.85 16.53 24.80
C GLU A 87 18.49 15.38 24.04
N LEU A 88 19.79 15.50 23.75
CA LEU A 88 20.54 14.50 23.01
C LEU A 88 21.26 13.55 23.97
N ILE A 89 21.06 12.25 23.75
CA ILE A 89 21.78 11.17 24.41
C ILE A 89 22.70 10.54 23.37
N GLU A 90 24.01 10.78 23.49
CA GLU A 90 25.00 10.31 22.52
C GLU A 90 25.10 8.78 22.52
N ILE A 91 25.04 8.18 21.31
CA ILE A 91 25.24 6.75 21.07
C ILE A 91 26.68 6.51 20.60
N MET A 92 27.11 7.27 19.60
CA MET A 92 28.45 7.18 19.02
C MET A 92 28.84 8.48 18.34
N LYS A 93 30.15 8.78 18.32
CA LYS A 93 30.71 9.94 17.62
C LYS A 93 32.01 9.56 16.92
N ASN A 94 32.09 9.90 15.64
CA ASN A 94 33.29 9.75 14.82
C ASN A 94 33.55 11.05 14.05
N ASP A 95 34.55 11.81 14.48
CA ASP A 95 34.87 13.14 13.95
C ASP A 95 33.64 14.07 13.93
N ILE A 96 33.17 14.47 12.75
CA ILE A 96 31.99 15.32 12.56
C ILE A 96 30.65 14.56 12.57
N TYR A 97 30.67 13.21 12.61
CA TYR A 97 29.47 12.37 12.55
C TYR A 97 29.09 11.86 13.95
N GLY A 98 28.03 12.41 14.52
CA GLY A 98 27.44 11.94 15.77
C GLY A 98 26.09 11.25 15.55
N SER A 99 25.82 10.18 16.31
CA SER A 99 24.52 9.52 16.39
C SER A 99 23.97 9.66 17.80
N TYR A 100 22.72 10.08 17.92
CA TYR A 100 22.07 10.44 19.18
C TYR A 100 20.65 9.87 19.25
N ASN A 101 20.22 9.48 20.44
CA ASN A 101 18.80 9.42 20.75
C ASN A 101 18.34 10.82 21.17
N ALA A 102 17.30 11.36 20.53
CA ALA A 102 16.77 12.69 20.84
C ALA A 102 15.44 12.57 21.59
N VAL A 103 15.37 13.16 22.78
CA VAL A 103 14.10 13.36 23.50
C VAL A 103 13.50 14.67 23.02
N ILE A 104 12.32 14.60 22.41
CA ILE A 104 11.61 15.75 21.82
C ILE A 104 10.31 16.04 22.57
N PRO A 105 9.76 17.27 22.48
CA PRO A 105 8.50 17.64 23.15
C PRO A 105 7.35 16.68 22.81
N SER A 106 6.54 16.33 23.81
CA SER A 106 5.48 15.31 23.69
C SER A 106 4.43 15.63 22.62
N HIS A 107 4.03 16.91 22.50
CA HIS A 107 3.07 17.36 21.48
C HIS A 107 3.62 17.24 20.04
N LEU A 108 4.94 17.18 19.86
CA LEU A 108 5.60 16.96 18.56
C LEU A 108 6.01 15.49 18.35
N ASN A 109 5.78 14.61 19.34
CA ASN A 109 6.08 13.18 19.29
C ASN A 109 4.81 12.33 19.33
N MET A 110 3.71 12.86 18.80
CA MET A 110 2.42 12.16 18.80
C MET A 110 2.51 10.86 18.00
N VAL A 111 1.86 9.82 18.51
CA VAL A 111 1.68 8.55 17.82
C VAL A 111 0.31 8.55 17.17
N LYS A 112 0.26 8.33 15.85
CA LYS A 112 -1.00 8.12 15.14
C LYS A 112 -1.50 6.71 15.44
N SER A 113 -2.67 6.60 16.04
CA SER A 113 -3.23 5.32 16.44
C SER A 113 -4.61 5.03 15.86
N GLN A 114 -4.96 3.75 15.81
CA GLN A 114 -6.30 3.28 15.48
C GLN A 114 -6.66 2.15 16.43
N LEU A 115 -7.84 2.24 17.05
CA LEU A 115 -8.38 1.22 17.93
C LEU A 115 -9.59 0.57 17.26
N ILE A 116 -9.59 -0.75 17.17
CA ILE A 116 -10.68 -1.55 16.59
C ILE A 116 -11.19 -2.48 17.67
N TYR A 117 -12.41 -2.24 18.16
CA TYR A 117 -13.05 -3.03 19.21
C TYR A 117 -14.59 -3.00 19.07
N PRO A 118 -15.28 -4.12 19.30
CA PRO A 118 -14.74 -5.47 19.44
C PRO A 118 -14.19 -6.00 18.10
N ALA A 119 -13.02 -6.63 18.12
CA ALA A 119 -12.42 -7.29 16.97
C ALA A 119 -12.85 -8.77 16.92
N ASN A 120 -13.06 -9.29 15.72
CA ASN A 120 -13.26 -10.73 15.49
C ASN A 120 -11.98 -11.36 14.93
N GLU A 121 -11.96 -12.69 14.87
CA GLU A 121 -10.81 -13.46 14.37
C GLU A 121 -10.38 -13.07 12.94
N LYS A 122 -11.30 -12.61 12.08
CA LYS A 122 -10.96 -12.12 10.74
C LYS A 122 -10.14 -10.83 10.78
N ILE A 123 -10.51 -9.90 11.68
CA ILE A 123 -9.77 -8.65 11.90
C ILE A 123 -8.39 -8.96 12.51
N VAL A 124 -8.35 -9.84 13.51
CA VAL A 124 -7.09 -10.26 14.14
C VAL A 124 -6.15 -10.88 13.09
N ALA A 125 -6.63 -11.83 12.29
CA ALA A 125 -5.86 -12.46 11.23
C ALA A 125 -5.38 -11.45 10.15
N LYS A 126 -6.17 -10.41 9.86
CA LYS A 126 -5.79 -9.36 8.89
C LYS A 126 -4.53 -8.59 9.33
N TYR A 127 -4.42 -8.25 10.61
CA TYR A 127 -3.31 -7.46 11.16
C TYR A 127 -2.16 -8.33 11.68
N ARG A 128 -2.37 -9.64 11.81
CA ARG A 128 -1.33 -10.60 12.11
C ARG A 128 -0.35 -10.69 10.95
N GLN A 129 0.88 -10.31 11.18
CA GLN A 129 1.97 -10.54 10.25
C GLN A 129 2.32 -12.02 10.22
N GLU A 130 2.62 -12.47 9.02
CA GLU A 130 3.06 -13.84 8.76
C GLU A 130 4.44 -13.80 8.14
N GLU A 131 5.22 -14.83 8.45
CA GLU A 131 6.48 -15.08 7.75
C GLU A 131 6.24 -15.25 6.25
N LYS A 132 7.15 -14.69 5.47
CA LYS A 132 7.17 -14.82 4.01
C LYS A 132 8.34 -15.69 3.59
N PHE A 133 8.06 -16.59 2.68
CA PHE A 133 9.02 -17.54 2.14
C PHE A 133 9.28 -17.23 0.67
N ILE A 134 10.53 -17.33 0.26
CA ILE A 134 10.93 -17.19 -1.14
C ILE A 134 10.70 -18.53 -1.84
N VAL A 135 10.00 -18.48 -2.97
CA VAL A 135 9.83 -19.60 -3.88
C VAL A 135 10.61 -19.31 -5.15
N ASN A 136 11.47 -20.24 -5.57
CA ASN A 136 12.20 -20.17 -6.83
C ASN A 136 11.54 -21.13 -7.83
N GLU A 137 10.58 -20.61 -8.59
CA GLU A 137 9.77 -21.44 -9.48
C GLU A 137 10.45 -21.63 -10.84
N THR A 138 10.78 -22.88 -11.17
CA THR A 138 11.26 -23.22 -12.52
C THR A 138 10.12 -23.25 -13.53
N ALA A 139 10.45 -23.27 -14.82
CA ALA A 139 9.45 -23.46 -15.88
C ALA A 139 8.60 -24.73 -15.70
N GLU A 140 9.18 -25.80 -15.14
CA GLU A 140 8.46 -27.05 -14.87
C GLU A 140 7.53 -26.93 -13.66
N ASP A 141 7.97 -26.26 -12.60
CA ASP A 141 7.14 -26.00 -11.42
C ASP A 141 5.94 -25.13 -11.78
N TYR A 142 6.12 -24.13 -12.65
CA TYR A 142 5.01 -23.34 -13.17
C TYR A 142 3.95 -24.24 -13.83
N ARG A 143 4.37 -25.10 -14.76
CA ARG A 143 3.46 -26.00 -15.49
C ARG A 143 2.77 -27.02 -14.59
N THR A 144 3.50 -27.57 -13.62
CA THR A 144 3.02 -28.73 -12.84
C THR A 144 2.33 -28.36 -11.53
N ILE A 145 2.62 -27.18 -10.97
CA ILE A 145 2.12 -26.69 -9.68
C ILE A 145 1.30 -25.42 -9.88
N THR A 146 1.90 -24.35 -10.40
CA THR A 146 1.28 -23.02 -10.42
C THR A 146 0.10 -22.93 -11.39
N VAL A 147 0.18 -23.55 -12.56
CA VAL A 147 -0.97 -23.61 -13.50
C VAL A 147 -2.17 -24.29 -12.84
N LYS A 148 -1.98 -25.38 -12.10
CA LYS A 148 -3.07 -26.04 -11.36
C LYS A 148 -3.64 -25.13 -10.26
N TYR A 149 -2.81 -24.34 -9.60
CA TYR A 149 -3.26 -23.33 -8.66
C TYR A 149 -4.12 -22.27 -9.35
N ILE A 150 -3.67 -21.74 -10.49
CA ILE A 150 -4.38 -20.74 -11.29
C ILE A 150 -5.75 -21.27 -11.75
N GLU A 151 -5.80 -22.48 -12.30
CA GLU A 151 -7.04 -23.12 -12.74
C GLU A 151 -8.05 -23.32 -11.59
N ASN A 152 -7.57 -23.47 -10.35
CA ASN A 152 -8.43 -23.59 -9.19
C ASN A 152 -9.00 -22.24 -8.73
N ILE A 153 -8.26 -21.14 -8.86
CA ILE A 153 -8.75 -19.80 -8.47
C ILE A 153 -9.61 -19.16 -9.56
N GLU A 154 -9.31 -19.39 -10.85
CA GLU A 154 -10.09 -18.84 -11.98
C GLU A 154 -11.53 -19.36 -11.97
N LYS A 155 -11.76 -20.59 -11.47
CA LYS A 155 -13.11 -21.14 -11.24
C LYS A 155 -14.00 -20.27 -10.33
N TYR A 156 -13.39 -19.42 -9.50
CA TYR A 156 -14.09 -18.59 -8.50
C TYR A 156 -13.99 -17.08 -8.80
N GLN A 157 -13.29 -16.66 -9.85
CA GLN A 157 -13.17 -15.24 -10.18
C GLN A 157 -14.35 -14.75 -11.04
N LEU A 158 -15.10 -13.80 -10.48
CA LEU A 158 -16.09 -12.98 -11.18
C LEU A 158 -15.37 -11.97 -12.09
N GLU A 159 -15.99 -11.62 -13.22
CA GLU A 159 -15.45 -10.69 -14.21
C GLU A 159 -14.97 -9.38 -13.57
N ILE A 160 -13.72 -8.99 -13.85
CA ILE A 160 -13.19 -7.69 -13.42
C ILE A 160 -13.87 -6.61 -14.25
N GLN A 161 -14.83 -5.92 -13.63
CA GLN A 161 -15.45 -4.73 -14.21
C GLN A 161 -14.57 -3.52 -13.91
N CYS A 162 -14.14 -2.82 -14.96
CA CYS A 162 -13.59 -1.48 -14.82
C CYS A 162 -14.74 -0.48 -14.67
N GLU A 163 -14.63 0.40 -13.68
CA GLU A 163 -15.49 1.58 -13.59
C GLU A 163 -15.17 2.50 -14.76
N ALA A 164 -16.04 2.51 -15.79
CA ALA A 164 -15.83 3.25 -17.03
C ALA A 164 -15.54 4.75 -16.80
N GLU A 165 -16.08 5.33 -15.72
CA GLU A 165 -15.92 6.73 -15.35
C GLU A 165 -14.49 7.09 -14.90
N ARG A 166 -13.66 6.10 -14.55
CA ARG A 166 -12.30 6.30 -14.05
C ARG A 166 -11.21 6.06 -15.11
N ILE A 167 -11.59 5.77 -16.35
CA ILE A 167 -10.62 5.50 -17.42
C ILE A 167 -9.89 6.81 -17.78
N LEU A 168 -8.56 6.77 -17.77
CA LEU A 168 -7.68 7.87 -18.16
C LEU A 168 -7.35 7.84 -19.64
N PHE A 169 -7.17 6.63 -20.16
CA PHE A 169 -6.81 6.37 -21.54
C PHE A 169 -7.25 4.96 -21.93
N GLU A 170 -7.66 4.79 -23.17
CA GLU A 170 -7.97 3.49 -23.75
C GLU A 170 -7.42 3.44 -25.17
N ASP A 171 -6.68 2.37 -25.46
CA ASP A 171 -6.35 1.96 -26.82
C ASP A 171 -7.26 0.77 -27.17
N PRO A 172 -8.24 0.93 -28.08
CA PRO A 172 -9.28 -0.07 -28.30
C PRO A 172 -8.81 -1.29 -29.12
N ASP A 173 -7.54 -1.37 -29.53
CA ASP A 173 -7.04 -2.52 -30.27
C ASP A 173 -7.21 -3.83 -29.46
N PRO A 174 -7.86 -4.87 -30.01
CA PRO A 174 -8.19 -6.07 -29.24
C PRO A 174 -6.97 -6.94 -28.88
N TYR A 175 -5.81 -6.73 -29.52
CA TYR A 175 -4.61 -7.56 -29.34
C TYR A 175 -3.47 -6.82 -28.62
N ASN A 176 -3.25 -5.56 -28.96
CA ASN A 176 -2.16 -4.70 -28.49
C ASN A 176 -2.67 -3.47 -27.72
N GLY A 177 -3.99 -3.32 -27.57
CA GLY A 177 -4.62 -2.25 -26.81
C GLY A 177 -4.82 -2.58 -25.33
N PHE A 178 -5.17 -1.55 -24.56
CA PHE A 178 -5.29 -1.61 -23.11
C PHE A 178 -6.12 -0.43 -22.57
N ILE A 179 -6.66 -0.62 -21.37
CA ILE A 179 -7.29 0.42 -20.55
C ILE A 179 -6.30 0.88 -19.49
N LEU A 180 -6.19 2.19 -19.27
CA LEU A 180 -5.43 2.82 -18.21
C LEU A 180 -6.38 3.49 -17.22
N ALA A 181 -6.30 3.14 -15.94
CA ALA A 181 -7.15 3.72 -14.90
C ALA A 181 -6.40 3.85 -13.55
N PRO A 182 -6.79 4.79 -12.67
CA PRO A 182 -6.25 4.86 -11.31
C PRO A 182 -6.46 3.53 -10.57
N ASP A 183 -5.46 3.09 -9.82
CA ASP A 183 -5.60 1.93 -8.94
C ASP A 183 -6.56 2.28 -7.79
N ILE A 184 -7.29 1.28 -7.28
CA ILE A 184 -8.23 1.45 -6.17
C ILE A 184 -7.55 1.97 -4.90
N LYS A 185 -6.23 1.79 -4.77
CA LYS A 185 -5.43 2.27 -3.64
C LYS A 185 -5.10 3.76 -3.71
N TRP A 186 -5.39 4.43 -4.82
CA TRP A 186 -5.13 5.85 -4.99
C TRP A 186 -6.43 6.66 -5.09
N ASP A 187 -6.49 7.71 -4.28
CA ASP A 187 -7.62 8.64 -4.20
C ASP A 187 -7.63 9.69 -5.32
N GLY A 188 -6.54 9.77 -6.10
CA GLY A 188 -6.39 10.75 -7.17
C GLY A 188 -6.02 12.15 -6.69
N VAL A 189 -5.67 12.33 -5.41
CA VAL A 189 -5.43 13.67 -4.81
C VAL A 189 -3.95 14.01 -4.84
N SER A 190 -3.10 13.22 -4.19
CA SER A 190 -1.66 13.49 -4.14
C SER A 190 -0.94 12.83 -5.32
N LEU A 191 -0.06 13.57 -5.99
CA LEU A 191 0.79 12.99 -7.02
C LEU A 191 1.97 12.20 -6.43
N GLU A 192 2.28 12.39 -5.15
CA GLU A 192 3.39 11.69 -4.53
C GLU A 192 3.11 10.20 -4.40
N ASN A 193 1.85 9.83 -4.14
CA ASN A 193 1.35 8.46 -4.11
C ASN A 193 0.61 8.05 -5.41
N LEU A 194 0.89 8.73 -6.53
CA LEU A 194 0.28 8.40 -7.83
C LEU A 194 0.43 6.90 -8.13
N TYR A 195 -0.71 6.26 -8.41
CA TYR A 195 -0.81 4.85 -8.74
C TYR A 195 -1.85 4.64 -9.83
N VAL A 196 -1.39 4.24 -11.01
CA VAL A 196 -2.21 3.93 -12.17
C VAL A 196 -1.94 2.50 -12.64
N LEU A 197 -2.95 1.83 -13.17
CA LEU A 197 -2.89 0.47 -13.68
C LEU A 197 -3.26 0.44 -15.17
N ALA A 198 -2.45 -0.25 -15.98
CA ALA A 198 -2.78 -0.60 -17.36
C ALA A 198 -3.22 -2.06 -17.43
N MET A 199 -4.41 -2.33 -17.96
CA MET A 199 -4.96 -3.67 -18.18
C MET A 199 -5.21 -3.92 -19.66
N ILE A 200 -4.62 -4.99 -20.19
CA ILE A 200 -4.69 -5.28 -21.63
C ILE A 200 -6.10 -5.74 -22.03
N HIS A 201 -6.52 -5.50 -23.27
CA HIS A 201 -7.80 -6.05 -23.77
C HIS A 201 -7.72 -7.55 -24.02
N ARG A 202 -6.58 -8.00 -24.56
CA ARG A 202 -6.36 -9.39 -24.96
C ARG A 202 -6.56 -10.34 -23.78
N ARG A 203 -7.50 -11.28 -23.91
CA ARG A 203 -7.77 -12.32 -22.90
C ARG A 203 -6.75 -13.45 -22.96
N GLY A 204 -6.66 -14.23 -21.89
CA GLY A 204 -5.83 -15.44 -21.83
C GLY A 204 -4.34 -15.21 -21.57
N VAL A 205 -3.93 -13.98 -21.26
CA VAL A 205 -2.56 -13.68 -20.80
C VAL A 205 -2.59 -13.52 -19.29
N ARG A 206 -2.14 -14.53 -18.56
CA ARG A 206 -2.36 -14.60 -17.11
C ARG A 206 -1.30 -13.84 -16.32
N SER A 207 -0.07 -13.86 -16.80
CA SER A 207 1.08 -13.19 -16.16
C SER A 207 2.24 -13.06 -17.16
N ILE A 208 3.39 -12.57 -16.69
CA ILE A 208 4.62 -12.52 -17.47
C ILE A 208 5.08 -13.89 -18.00
N ARG A 209 4.66 -15.01 -17.38
CA ARG A 209 4.94 -16.37 -17.86
C ARG A 209 4.40 -16.66 -19.25
N ASP A 210 3.29 -16.02 -19.63
CA ASP A 210 2.64 -16.25 -20.91
C ASP A 210 3.24 -15.37 -22.03
N LEU A 211 4.09 -14.39 -21.67
CA LEU A 211 4.70 -13.44 -22.61
C LEU A 211 5.79 -14.05 -23.49
N THR A 212 5.87 -13.56 -24.72
CA THR A 212 6.80 -13.92 -25.79
C THR A 212 7.20 -12.69 -26.61
N ALA A 213 8.15 -12.84 -27.54
CA ALA A 213 8.52 -11.75 -28.45
C ALA A 213 7.35 -11.21 -29.30
N ASN A 214 6.32 -12.02 -29.57
CA ASN A 214 5.13 -11.58 -30.30
C ASN A 214 4.33 -10.52 -29.51
N ASP A 215 4.58 -10.39 -28.22
CA ASP A 215 3.90 -9.45 -27.33
C ASP A 215 4.64 -8.12 -27.21
N LEU A 216 5.82 -7.98 -27.83
CA LEU A 216 6.58 -6.72 -27.82
C LEU A 216 5.77 -5.51 -28.30
N PRO A 217 4.95 -5.57 -29.38
CA PRO A 217 4.12 -4.44 -29.78
C PRO A 217 3.14 -3.99 -28.69
N LEU A 218 2.46 -4.93 -28.03
CA LEU A 218 1.59 -4.65 -26.88
C LEU A 218 2.37 -3.98 -25.73
N LEU A 219 3.52 -4.54 -25.35
CA LEU A 219 4.31 -4.04 -24.21
C LEU A 219 4.88 -2.64 -24.46
N GLU A 220 5.38 -2.39 -25.67
CA GLU A 220 5.90 -1.08 -26.07
C GLU A 220 4.78 -0.04 -26.20
N ASN A 221 3.59 -0.47 -26.65
CA ASN A 221 2.39 0.37 -26.68
C ASN A 221 1.95 0.76 -25.26
N VAL A 222 1.80 -0.21 -24.36
CA VAL A 222 1.48 0.03 -22.94
C VAL A 222 2.48 1.00 -22.31
N ARG A 223 3.79 0.77 -22.48
CA ARG A 223 4.84 1.66 -21.96
C ARG A 223 4.66 3.09 -22.47
N SER A 224 4.62 3.27 -23.78
CA SER A 224 4.67 4.60 -24.40
C SER A 224 3.38 5.39 -24.18
N ARG A 225 2.23 4.78 -24.45
CA ARG A 225 0.92 5.43 -24.37
C ARG A 225 0.52 5.70 -22.92
N ALA A 226 0.80 4.80 -21.98
CA ALA A 226 0.48 5.03 -20.58
C ALA A 226 1.29 6.19 -19.99
N LEU A 227 2.61 6.23 -20.23
CA LEU A 227 3.47 7.32 -19.76
C LEU A 227 3.10 8.66 -20.39
N CYS A 228 2.66 8.66 -21.65
CA CYS A 228 2.14 9.86 -22.31
C CYS A 228 0.85 10.34 -21.63
N ALA A 229 -0.13 9.45 -21.47
CA ALA A 229 -1.41 9.78 -20.84
C ALA A 229 -1.24 10.25 -19.39
N ILE A 230 -0.35 9.62 -18.61
CA ILE A 230 -0.01 10.03 -17.25
C ILE A 230 0.58 11.44 -17.23
N ARG A 231 1.51 11.74 -18.15
CA ARG A 231 2.10 13.09 -18.28
C ARG A 231 1.05 14.12 -18.67
N GLU A 232 0.21 13.82 -19.66
CA GLU A 232 -0.83 14.74 -20.14
C GLU A 232 -1.87 15.04 -19.07
N LYS A 233 -2.30 14.03 -18.31
CA LYS A 233 -3.32 14.18 -17.27
C LYS A 233 -2.80 14.83 -15.99
N TYR A 234 -1.61 14.43 -15.54
CA TYR A 234 -1.11 14.75 -14.21
C TYR A 234 0.17 15.59 -14.18
N GLY A 235 0.78 15.87 -15.33
CA GLY A 235 2.07 16.57 -15.41
C GLY A 235 3.26 15.75 -14.89
N ALA A 236 3.06 14.50 -14.51
CA ALA A 236 4.12 13.65 -13.99
C ALA A 236 5.11 13.28 -15.11
N ARG A 237 6.42 13.45 -14.83
CA ARG A 237 7.44 13.09 -15.80
C ARG A 237 7.58 11.56 -15.87
N PRO A 238 7.70 10.96 -17.06
CA PRO A 238 7.91 9.52 -17.24
C PRO A 238 9.11 8.95 -16.49
N ASP A 239 10.21 9.70 -16.35
CA ASP A 239 11.39 9.33 -15.58
C ASP A 239 11.19 9.48 -14.05
N GLN A 240 9.99 9.84 -13.61
CA GLN A 240 9.53 9.81 -12.22
C GLN A 240 8.48 8.73 -11.98
N ILE A 241 8.23 7.86 -12.95
CA ILE A 241 7.26 6.76 -12.87
C ILE A 241 7.97 5.42 -13.01
N ARG A 242 7.80 4.54 -12.02
CA ARG A 242 8.18 3.13 -12.10
C ARG A 242 7.05 2.36 -12.77
N ALA A 243 7.37 1.62 -13.83
CA ALA A 243 6.44 0.71 -14.51
C ALA A 243 6.84 -0.75 -14.29
N TYR A 244 5.95 -1.59 -13.77
CA TYR A 244 6.28 -2.98 -13.43
C TYR A 244 5.08 -3.92 -13.42
N PHE A 245 5.35 -5.21 -13.57
CA PHE A 245 4.41 -6.31 -13.35
C PHE A 245 4.55 -6.87 -11.95
N HIS A 246 3.47 -7.38 -11.38
CA HIS A 246 3.59 -8.31 -10.25
C HIS A 246 3.87 -9.74 -10.72
N TYR A 247 4.78 -10.43 -10.03
CA TYR A 247 4.92 -11.87 -10.11
C TYR A 247 5.04 -12.47 -8.69
N GLN A 248 4.09 -13.27 -8.22
CA GLN A 248 2.79 -13.60 -8.83
C GLN A 248 1.81 -12.41 -8.77
N PRO A 249 0.90 -12.26 -9.75
CA PRO A 249 -0.09 -11.18 -9.73
C PRO A 249 -1.22 -11.43 -8.70
N SER A 250 -1.96 -10.37 -8.35
CA SER A 250 -3.14 -10.49 -7.48
C SER A 250 -4.36 -11.08 -8.20
N PHE A 251 -4.40 -10.97 -9.52
CA PHE A 251 -5.37 -11.63 -10.41
C PHE A 251 -4.70 -11.97 -11.73
N TYR A 252 -5.12 -13.06 -12.37
CA TYR A 252 -4.43 -13.63 -13.53
C TYR A 252 -4.98 -13.08 -14.86
N HIS A 253 -4.88 -11.78 -15.02
CA HIS A 253 -5.07 -11.07 -16.29
C HIS A 253 -4.00 -10.00 -16.37
N LEU A 254 -3.16 -10.04 -17.40
CA LEU A 254 -1.93 -9.25 -17.45
C LEU A 254 -2.21 -7.75 -17.27
N HIS A 255 -1.49 -7.15 -16.33
CA HIS A 255 -1.58 -5.74 -16.01
C HIS A 255 -0.23 -5.16 -15.60
N VAL A 256 -0.06 -3.86 -15.83
CA VAL A 256 1.16 -3.11 -15.51
C VAL A 256 0.83 -2.00 -14.52
N HIS A 257 1.57 -1.94 -13.42
CA HIS A 257 1.51 -0.87 -12.44
C HIS A 257 2.41 0.29 -12.87
N PHE A 258 1.89 1.51 -12.86
CA PHE A 258 2.59 2.76 -13.08
C PHE A 258 2.51 3.59 -11.80
N VAL A 259 3.64 3.74 -11.12
CA VAL A 259 3.70 4.27 -9.75
C VAL A 259 4.74 5.38 -9.66
N SER A 260 4.40 6.47 -8.97
CA SER A 260 5.38 7.53 -8.63
C SER A 260 6.60 6.96 -7.91
N LEU A 261 7.82 7.38 -8.31
CA LEU A 261 9.05 7.01 -7.61
C LEU A 261 9.12 7.50 -6.16
N LYS A 262 8.32 8.52 -5.81
CA LYS A 262 8.22 9.01 -4.44
C LYS A 262 7.39 8.08 -3.54
N TYR A 263 6.59 7.19 -4.14
CA TYR A 263 5.71 6.31 -3.40
C TYR A 263 6.39 4.96 -3.12
N ASP A 264 6.52 4.62 -1.84
CA ASP A 264 6.85 3.25 -1.43
C ASP A 264 5.58 2.37 -1.49
N ALA A 265 5.19 2.02 -2.71
CA ALA A 265 3.97 1.27 -2.95
C ALA A 265 4.08 -0.17 -2.42
N PRO A 266 2.98 -0.74 -1.89
CA PRO A 266 2.95 -2.15 -1.52
C PRO A 266 3.31 -3.04 -2.70
N ALA A 267 4.12 -4.08 -2.44
CA ALA A 267 4.56 -5.07 -3.42
C ALA A 267 5.44 -4.52 -4.57
N SER A 268 6.12 -3.39 -4.37
CA SER A 268 7.14 -2.90 -5.31
C SER A 268 8.56 -3.44 -5.08
N SER A 269 8.73 -4.44 -4.21
CA SER A 269 10.04 -5.05 -3.93
C SER A 269 10.47 -5.99 -5.05
N THR A 270 11.77 -6.30 -5.12
CA THR A 270 12.37 -7.16 -6.17
C THR A 270 11.80 -8.58 -6.23
N LEU A 271 11.18 -9.06 -5.15
CA LEU A 271 10.54 -10.39 -5.06
C LEU A 271 9.03 -10.35 -5.34
N ALA A 272 8.53 -9.21 -5.81
CA ALA A 272 7.13 -9.03 -6.19
C ALA A 272 7.01 -8.29 -7.53
N ALA A 273 7.91 -7.35 -7.83
CA ALA A 273 7.88 -6.50 -9.01
C ALA A 273 8.95 -6.89 -10.04
N VAL A 274 8.56 -6.96 -11.32
CA VAL A 274 9.46 -7.12 -12.47
C VAL A 274 9.25 -5.92 -13.39
N LEU A 275 10.29 -5.12 -13.63
CA LEU A 275 10.18 -3.88 -14.40
C LEU A 275 9.71 -4.14 -15.84
N LEU A 276 8.83 -3.28 -16.35
CA LEU A 276 8.31 -3.39 -17.73
C LEU A 276 9.43 -3.37 -18.77
N ASP A 277 10.39 -2.46 -18.60
CA ASP A 277 11.53 -2.36 -19.51
C ASP A 277 12.44 -3.59 -19.47
N ASP A 278 12.61 -4.21 -18.30
CA ASP A 278 13.37 -5.46 -18.18
C ASP A 278 12.63 -6.61 -18.87
N VAL A 279 11.30 -6.69 -18.75
CA VAL A 279 10.47 -7.66 -19.48
C VAL A 279 10.64 -7.50 -20.99
N ILE A 280 10.54 -6.27 -21.49
CA ILE A 280 10.73 -5.96 -22.92
C ILE A 280 12.14 -6.37 -23.37
N ASN A 281 13.17 -6.01 -22.60
CA ASN A 281 14.57 -6.32 -22.94
C ASN A 281 14.83 -7.83 -22.92
N ASN A 282 14.32 -8.54 -21.91
CA ASN A 282 14.46 -9.99 -21.80
C ASN A 282 13.83 -10.72 -23.00
N LEU A 283 12.67 -10.28 -23.46
CA LEU A 283 11.99 -10.85 -24.64
C LEU A 283 12.71 -10.53 -25.95
N LYS A 284 13.40 -9.38 -26.05
CA LYS A 284 14.28 -9.05 -27.18
C LYS A 284 15.54 -9.92 -27.21
N ILE A 285 16.07 -10.28 -26.05
CA ILE A 285 17.23 -11.17 -25.91
C ILE A 285 16.84 -12.62 -26.23
N ALA A 286 15.73 -13.09 -25.67
CA ALA A 286 15.24 -14.44 -25.83
C ALA A 286 13.71 -14.44 -26.03
N PRO A 287 13.20 -14.81 -27.23
CA PRO A 287 11.78 -14.72 -27.55
C PRO A 287 10.81 -15.47 -26.63
N ASP A 288 11.31 -16.43 -25.86
CA ASP A 288 10.57 -17.26 -24.92
C ASP A 288 11.16 -17.19 -23.49
N TYR A 289 11.88 -16.11 -23.16
CA TYR A 289 12.61 -15.93 -21.90
C TYR A 289 11.80 -16.38 -20.66
N TYR A 290 10.60 -15.82 -20.50
CA TYR A 290 9.76 -16.06 -19.33
C TYR A 290 9.15 -17.47 -19.29
N ARG A 291 9.12 -18.19 -20.42
CA ARG A 291 8.73 -19.61 -20.46
C ARG A 291 9.82 -20.53 -19.93
N ARG A 292 11.08 -20.08 -19.89
CA ARG A 292 12.25 -20.89 -19.49
C ARG A 292 12.87 -20.44 -18.18
N ALA A 293 12.82 -19.16 -17.86
CA ALA A 293 13.45 -18.59 -16.68
C ALA A 293 12.88 -19.18 -15.38
N THR A 294 13.74 -19.32 -14.38
CA THR A 294 13.30 -19.48 -12.99
C THR A 294 12.89 -18.10 -12.48
N LEU A 295 11.69 -18.00 -11.91
CA LEU A 295 11.15 -16.75 -11.39
C LEU A 295 11.00 -16.87 -9.87
N SER A 296 11.59 -15.91 -9.15
CA SER A 296 11.53 -15.87 -7.70
C SER A 296 10.39 -14.96 -7.25
N PHE A 297 9.59 -15.42 -6.27
CA PHE A 297 8.55 -14.63 -5.65
C PHE A 297 8.40 -14.97 -4.16
N THR A 298 7.66 -14.15 -3.42
CA THR A 298 7.37 -14.41 -2.01
C THR A 298 5.93 -14.81 -1.77
N ARG A 299 5.71 -15.72 -0.82
CA ARG A 299 4.38 -16.10 -0.31
C ARG A 299 4.37 -16.19 1.20
N LYS A 300 3.22 -15.89 1.80
CA LYS A 300 3.00 -16.03 3.24
C LYS A 300 2.90 -17.51 3.63
N ASN A 301 3.18 -17.83 4.89
CA ASN A 301 3.05 -19.19 5.41
C ASN A 301 1.67 -19.81 5.14
N SER A 302 0.59 -19.04 5.31
CA SER A 302 -0.78 -19.51 5.09
C SER A 302 -1.18 -19.62 3.60
N ASP A 303 -0.31 -19.20 2.67
CA ASP A 303 -0.67 -19.12 1.26
C ASP A 303 -0.76 -20.52 0.63
N LYS A 304 -1.87 -20.80 -0.07
CA LYS A 304 -2.10 -22.13 -0.65
C LYS A 304 -1.09 -22.48 -1.73
N LEU A 305 -0.58 -21.51 -2.50
CA LEU A 305 0.45 -21.76 -3.51
C LEU A 305 1.74 -22.22 -2.82
N LEU A 306 2.16 -21.57 -1.73
CA LEU A 306 3.34 -22.01 -0.97
C LEU A 306 3.19 -23.46 -0.49
N GLN A 307 2.01 -23.81 0.03
CA GLN A 307 1.74 -25.17 0.49
C GLN A 307 1.83 -26.19 -0.67
N MET A 308 1.34 -25.86 -1.86
CA MET A 308 1.49 -26.73 -3.03
C MET A 308 2.97 -26.93 -3.44
N PHE A 309 3.82 -25.91 -3.29
CA PHE A 309 5.27 -26.06 -3.53
C PHE A 309 5.95 -26.93 -2.47
N ARG A 310 5.56 -26.82 -1.19
CA ARG A 310 6.05 -27.69 -0.11
C ARG A 310 5.62 -29.14 -0.32
N GLU A 311 4.34 -29.37 -0.64
CA GLU A 311 3.78 -30.70 -0.96
C GLU A 311 4.54 -31.35 -2.15
N ALA A 312 4.99 -30.54 -3.11
CA ALA A 312 5.80 -31.00 -4.25
C ALA A 312 7.30 -31.13 -3.96
N GLY A 313 7.74 -30.89 -2.71
CA GLY A 313 9.15 -30.98 -2.30
C GLY A 313 10.04 -29.89 -2.93
N ARG A 314 9.48 -28.73 -3.28
CA ARG A 314 10.20 -27.60 -3.90
C ARG A 314 10.60 -26.51 -2.91
N CYS A 315 10.10 -26.56 -1.70
CA CYS A 315 10.44 -25.67 -0.59
C CYS A 315 10.51 -26.47 0.72
N GLU A 316 11.32 -26.02 1.65
CA GLU A 316 11.34 -26.58 3.00
C GLU A 316 9.98 -26.32 3.70
N ALA A 317 9.55 -27.30 4.48
CA ALA A 317 8.30 -27.25 5.25
C ALA A 317 8.45 -26.33 6.46
#